data_AF-I2FMD0-F1
#
_entry.id   AF-I2FMD0-F1
#
_cell.length_a   1.000
_cell.length_b   1.000
_cell.length_c   1.000
_cell.angle_alpha   90.00
_cell.angle_beta   90.00
_cell.angle_gamma   90.00
#
_symmetry.space_group_name_H-M   'P 1'
#
loop_
_entity.id
_entity.type
_entity.pdbx_description
1 polymer ?
#
loop_
_entity_poly.entity_id
_entity_poly.type
_entity_poly.pdbx_seq_one_letter_code
_entity_poly.pdbx_strand_id
1 'polypeptide(L)'
;MFPKSLVFAFVASCLFLANVGVEASTSGKFRRDNGKGKQVLASTILVNSILSNEPEIAFGGCTLPFAHVDEYFKPAVDTKARPIQKFITEAQKHAHCVLIGPNYVECVENVKKVVNKPGDVRWWEQAFCKRCSEAGGENAEEHGCSGSKGGKEGGKGVEDGSEGTPV
;
A
#
# COMPACT_ATOMS: atom_id res chain seq x y z
N MET A 1 24.51 2.89 -34.33
CA MET A 1 24.89 1.53 -33.93
C MET A 1 25.75 1.63 -32.69
N PHE A 2 25.21 1.30 -31.51
CA PHE A 2 25.97 1.32 -30.26
C PHE A 2 26.72 -0.01 -30.07
N PRO A 3 27.98 0.01 -29.62
CA PRO A 3 28.77 -1.20 -29.47
C PRO A 3 28.20 -2.07 -28.35
N LYS A 4 27.90 -3.33 -28.67
CA LYS A 4 27.35 -4.36 -27.76
C LYS A 4 28.16 -4.58 -26.48
N SER A 5 29.40 -4.07 -26.42
CA SER A 5 30.29 -4.20 -25.26
C SER A 5 29.91 -3.31 -24.06
N LEU A 6 29.14 -2.22 -24.27
CA LEU A 6 28.84 -1.28 -23.18
C LEU A 6 27.68 -1.75 -22.28
N VAL A 7 26.79 -2.59 -22.82
CA VAL A 7 25.59 -3.07 -22.11
C VAL A 7 25.96 -4.05 -20.98
N PHE A 8 27.03 -4.84 -21.15
CA PHE A 8 27.46 -5.82 -20.15
C PHE A 8 28.13 -5.19 -18.92
N ALA A 9 28.81 -4.04 -19.06
CA ALA A 9 29.43 -3.37 -17.92
C ALA A 9 28.39 -2.72 -16.99
N PHE A 10 27.24 -2.29 -17.52
CA PHE A 10 26.20 -1.64 -16.73
C PHE A 10 25.45 -2.62 -15.81
N VAL A 11 25.23 -3.86 -16.27
CA VAL A 11 24.55 -4.91 -15.47
C VAL A 11 25.40 -5.35 -14.27
N ALA A 12 26.73 -5.35 -14.40
CA ALA A 12 27.62 -5.77 -13.31
C ALA A 12 27.66 -4.74 -12.15
N SER A 13 27.57 -3.44 -12.43
CA SER A 13 27.58 -2.41 -11.38
C SER A 13 26.29 -2.37 -10.55
N CYS A 14 25.14 -2.76 -11.11
CA CYS A 14 23.88 -2.78 -10.36
C CYS A 14 23.81 -3.89 -9.31
N LEU A 15 24.58 -4.99 -9.46
CA LEU A 15 24.58 -6.08 -8.48
C LEU A 15 25.32 -5.75 -7.17
N PHE A 16 26.21 -4.75 -7.16
CA PHE A 16 27.02 -4.42 -5.98
C PHE A 16 26.34 -3.48 -4.98
N LEU A 17 25.22 -2.84 -5.34
CA LEU A 17 24.51 -1.92 -4.44
C LEU A 17 23.51 -2.61 -3.49
N ALA A 18 23.32 -3.92 -3.59
CA ALA A 18 22.38 -4.68 -2.76
C ALA A 18 22.91 -5.01 -1.34
N ASN A 19 24.13 -4.60 -0.97
CA ASN A 19 24.79 -5.02 0.29
C ASN A 19 25.13 -3.88 1.27
N VAL A 20 24.77 -2.63 1.00
CA VAL A 20 24.87 -1.57 2.02
C VAL A 20 23.63 -1.60 2.89
N GLY A 21 23.71 -2.38 3.96
CA GLY A 21 22.70 -2.46 5.01
C GLY A 21 22.48 -1.08 5.63
N VAL A 22 21.31 -0.50 5.36
CA VAL A 22 20.77 0.59 6.16
C VAL A 22 20.04 -0.05 7.35
N GLU A 23 20.67 -0.02 8.51
CA GLU A 23 19.98 -0.31 9.77
C GLU A 23 19.10 0.90 10.11
N ALA A 24 17.93 0.97 9.46
CA ALA A 24 16.86 1.87 9.88
C ALA A 24 16.25 1.28 11.16
N SER A 25 16.72 1.79 12.30
CA SER A 25 16.18 1.51 13.63
C SER A 25 14.71 1.92 13.68
N THR A 26 13.82 0.93 13.59
CA THR A 26 12.38 1.11 13.79
C THR A 26 12.10 1.02 15.29
N SER A 27 11.52 2.09 15.83
CA SER A 27 11.06 2.19 17.21
C SER A 27 9.90 1.21 17.45
N GLY A 28 10.24 -0.07 17.67
CA GLY A 28 9.30 -1.12 18.01
C GLY A 28 8.90 -1.01 19.49
N LYS A 29 7.61 -0.82 19.75
CA LYS A 29 7.02 -0.82 21.11
C LYS A 29 7.12 -2.24 21.70
N PHE A 30 8.24 -2.52 22.37
CA PHE A 30 8.56 -3.83 22.93
C PHE A 30 7.69 -4.14 24.15
N ARG A 31 6.64 -4.95 23.98
CA ARG A 31 5.84 -5.48 25.09
C ARG A 31 6.56 -6.72 25.63
N ARG A 32 7.14 -6.64 26.84
CA ARG A 32 7.76 -7.79 27.52
C ARG A 32 6.70 -8.74 28.03
N ASP A 33 6.56 -9.90 27.40
CA ASP A 33 5.96 -11.08 28.04
C ASP A 33 7.07 -11.93 28.67
N ASN A 34 6.95 -12.19 29.98
CA ASN A 34 7.91 -12.91 30.83
C ASN A 34 7.92 -14.45 30.62
N GLY A 35 7.62 -14.92 29.40
CA GLY A 35 7.70 -16.34 29.04
C GLY A 35 8.93 -16.59 28.18
N LYS A 36 9.67 -17.68 28.44
CA LYS A 36 10.82 -18.17 27.65
C LYS A 36 10.45 -18.63 26.23
N GLY A 37 9.66 -17.85 25.51
CA GLY A 37 9.40 -18.00 24.08
C GLY A 37 10.32 -17.06 23.32
N LYS A 38 10.98 -17.58 22.28
CA LYS A 38 11.76 -16.81 21.31
C LYS A 38 10.91 -15.62 20.84
N GLN A 39 11.20 -14.41 21.34
CA GLN A 39 10.50 -13.21 20.90
C GLN A 39 10.80 -12.99 19.43
N VAL A 40 9.82 -13.32 18.59
CA VAL A 40 9.81 -12.82 17.21
C VAL A 40 9.42 -11.36 17.35
N LEU A 41 10.37 -10.45 17.08
CA LEU A 41 10.08 -9.03 16.99
C LEU A 41 8.91 -8.88 16.03
N ALA A 42 7.76 -8.41 16.52
CA ALA A 42 6.60 -8.15 15.67
C ALA A 42 6.97 -6.98 14.77
N SER A 43 7.40 -7.27 13.54
CA SER A 43 7.75 -6.25 12.57
C SER A 43 6.50 -5.65 11.95
N THR A 44 6.43 -4.33 11.96
CA THR A 44 5.35 -3.59 11.32
C THR A 44 5.47 -3.73 9.79
N ILE A 45 4.33 -3.82 9.11
CA ILE A 45 4.28 -3.96 7.66
C ILE A 45 4.12 -2.56 7.06
N LEU A 46 5.00 -2.23 6.12
CA LEU A 46 4.92 -1.01 5.32
C LEU A 46 4.30 -1.35 3.98
N VAL A 47 3.27 -0.61 3.60
CA VAL A 47 2.65 -0.72 2.30
C VAL A 47 2.72 0.63 1.61
N ASN A 48 3.37 0.67 0.46
CA ASN A 48 3.43 1.87 -0.37
C ASN A 48 2.62 1.66 -1.64
N SER A 49 2.01 2.74 -2.14
CA SER A 49 1.32 2.72 -3.44
C SER A 49 1.94 3.70 -4.42
N ILE A 50 2.15 3.22 -5.65
CA ILE A 50 2.71 3.96 -6.78
C ILE A 50 1.79 3.88 -7.99
N LEU A 51 1.84 4.87 -8.86
CA LEU A 51 1.05 4.86 -10.09
C LEU A 51 1.85 4.17 -11.20
N SER A 52 1.18 3.32 -11.98
CA SER A 52 1.83 2.60 -13.10
C SER A 52 2.49 3.52 -14.15
N ASN A 53 2.00 4.74 -14.32
CA ASN A 53 2.56 5.74 -15.23
C ASN A 53 3.59 6.68 -14.58
N GLU A 54 3.72 6.69 -13.24
CA GLU A 54 4.65 7.53 -12.48
C GLU A 54 5.24 6.72 -11.30
N PRO A 55 6.14 5.77 -11.57
CA PRO A 55 6.65 4.85 -10.54
C PRO A 55 7.59 5.51 -9.52
N GLU A 56 8.04 6.74 -9.78
CA GLU A 56 8.99 7.47 -8.92
C GLU A 56 8.32 8.17 -7.74
N ILE A 57 6.99 8.32 -7.75
CA ILE A 57 6.25 9.07 -6.74
C ILE A 57 5.29 8.13 -6.02
N ALA A 58 5.62 7.81 -4.77
CA ALA A 58 4.66 7.21 -3.85
C ALA A 58 3.59 8.24 -3.51
N PHE A 59 2.32 7.86 -3.63
CA PHE A 59 1.19 8.72 -3.30
C PHE A 59 0.46 8.24 -2.03
N GLY A 60 0.96 7.17 -1.41
CA GLY A 60 0.42 6.69 -0.14
C GLY A 60 1.38 5.74 0.55
N GLY A 61 1.46 5.88 1.87
CA GLY A 61 2.18 5.00 2.78
C GLY A 61 1.25 4.55 3.90
N CYS A 62 1.21 3.25 4.16
CA CYS A 62 0.36 2.63 5.18
C CYS A 62 1.19 1.70 6.06
N THR A 63 1.00 1.84 7.36
CA THR A 63 1.67 1.06 8.38
C THR A 63 0.65 0.13 9.00
N LEU A 64 0.83 -1.18 8.86
CA LEU A 64 -0.10 -2.21 9.33
C LEU A 64 0.55 -3.08 10.42
N PRO A 65 -0.22 -3.54 11.41
CA PRO A 65 0.29 -4.42 12.45
C PRO A 65 0.74 -5.77 11.86
N PHE A 66 1.66 -6.41 12.58
CA PHE A 66 2.36 -7.63 12.15
C PHE A 66 1.44 -8.74 11.61
N ALA A 67 1.87 -9.35 10.52
CA ALA A 67 1.38 -10.62 10.01
C ALA A 67 2.56 -11.47 9.54
N HIS A 68 2.37 -12.78 9.45
CA HIS A 68 3.37 -13.63 8.82
C HIS A 68 3.34 -13.44 7.30
N VAL A 69 4.52 -13.46 6.67
CA VAL A 69 4.68 -13.18 5.22
C VAL A 69 3.82 -14.11 4.36
N ASP A 70 3.68 -15.37 4.75
CA ASP A 70 2.86 -16.37 4.06
C ASP A 70 1.35 -16.09 4.15
N GLU A 71 0.93 -15.10 4.94
CA GLU A 71 -0.47 -14.73 5.12
C GLU A 71 -0.88 -13.50 4.31
N TYR A 72 0.05 -12.71 3.75
CA TYR A 72 -0.26 -11.39 3.17
C TYR A 72 -1.28 -11.48 2.03
N PHE A 73 -1.04 -12.39 1.09
CA PHE A 73 -1.86 -12.57 -0.11
C PHE A 73 -2.92 -13.67 0.04
N LYS A 74 -3.11 -14.19 1.26
CA LYS A 74 -4.26 -15.06 1.51
C LYS A 74 -5.53 -14.19 1.46
N PRO A 75 -6.59 -14.61 0.77
CA PRO A 75 -7.83 -13.85 0.72
C PRO A 75 -8.33 -13.51 2.13
N ALA A 76 -8.84 -12.29 2.32
CA ALA A 76 -9.53 -11.91 3.55
C ALA A 76 -10.85 -12.68 3.66
N VAL A 77 -10.79 -13.89 4.20
CA VAL A 77 -11.98 -14.66 4.55
C VAL A 77 -12.39 -14.23 5.96
N ASP A 78 -13.64 -13.80 6.10
CA ASP A 78 -14.32 -13.56 7.37
C ASP A 78 -13.80 -12.41 8.28
N THR A 79 -14.35 -12.35 9.50
CA THR A 79 -14.07 -11.32 10.51
C THR A 79 -12.68 -11.45 11.15
N LYS A 80 -12.01 -12.59 10.97
CA LYS A 80 -10.66 -12.90 11.47
C LYS A 80 -9.56 -12.51 10.49
N ALA A 81 -9.90 -12.00 9.30
CA ALA A 81 -8.93 -11.50 8.35
C ALA A 81 -8.01 -10.46 9.01
N ARG A 82 -6.70 -10.65 8.83
CA ARG A 82 -5.70 -9.73 9.36
C ARG A 82 -5.75 -8.39 8.63
N PRO A 83 -5.30 -7.29 9.26
CA PRO A 83 -5.23 -5.98 8.62
C PRO A 83 -4.59 -5.98 7.22
N ILE A 84 -3.44 -6.64 7.05
CA ILE A 84 -2.78 -6.72 5.73
C ILE A 84 -3.62 -7.47 4.67
N GLN A 85 -4.36 -8.51 5.07
CA GLN A 85 -5.22 -9.25 4.14
C GLN A 85 -6.40 -8.40 3.69
N LYS A 86 -7.01 -7.65 4.62
CA LYS A 86 -8.09 -6.70 4.31
C LYS A 86 -7.59 -5.62 3.36
N PHE A 87 -6.41 -5.07 3.64
CA PHE A 87 -5.79 -4.07 2.78
C PHE A 87 -5.52 -4.62 1.37
N ILE A 88 -4.79 -5.73 1.25
CA ILE A 88 -4.40 -6.30 -0.05
C ILE A 88 -5.62 -6.74 -0.85
N THR A 89 -6.62 -7.36 -0.21
CA THR A 89 -7.86 -7.79 -0.88
C THR A 89 -8.60 -6.59 -1.49
N GLU A 90 -8.68 -5.47 -0.78
CA GLU A 90 -9.32 -4.26 -1.31
C GLU A 90 -8.46 -3.57 -2.37
N ALA A 91 -7.16 -3.44 -2.12
CA ALA A 91 -6.22 -2.82 -3.05
C ALA A 91 -6.16 -3.56 -4.39
N GLN A 92 -6.18 -4.91 -4.38
CA GLN A 92 -6.09 -5.73 -5.59
C GLN A 92 -7.27 -5.56 -6.57
N LYS A 93 -8.37 -4.91 -6.17
CA LYS A 93 -9.44 -4.52 -7.09
C LYS A 93 -9.00 -3.46 -8.10
N HIS A 94 -7.98 -2.67 -7.76
CA HIS A 94 -7.52 -1.51 -8.52
C HIS A 94 -6.00 -1.51 -8.76
N ALA A 95 -5.23 -2.22 -7.93
CA ALA A 95 -3.78 -2.29 -7.97
C ALA A 95 -3.25 -3.71 -8.17
N HIS A 96 -1.99 -3.81 -8.58
CA HIS A 96 -1.20 -5.03 -8.47
C HIS A 96 -0.23 -4.90 -7.29
N CYS A 97 -0.42 -5.69 -6.24
CA CYS A 97 0.44 -5.65 -5.06
C CYS A 97 1.47 -6.78 -5.07
N VAL A 98 2.72 -6.45 -4.79
CA VAL A 98 3.86 -7.38 -4.74
C VAL A 98 4.66 -7.17 -3.46
N LEU A 99 5.27 -8.24 -2.97
CA LEU A 99 6.18 -8.18 -1.84
C LEU A 99 7.59 -7.89 -2.36
N ILE A 100 8.16 -6.73 -2.01
CA ILE A 100 9.55 -6.40 -2.39
C ILE A 100 10.53 -6.59 -1.23
N GLY A 101 10.04 -6.83 -0.01
CA GLY A 101 10.85 -7.14 1.16
C GLY A 101 10.03 -7.85 2.24
N PRO A 102 10.67 -8.35 3.31
CA PRO A 102 10.00 -9.18 4.32
C PRO A 102 8.83 -8.48 5.02
N ASN A 103 8.85 -7.15 5.11
CA ASN A 103 7.79 -6.34 5.71
C ASN A 103 7.40 -5.16 4.82
N TYR A 104 7.64 -5.27 3.51
CA TYR A 104 7.35 -4.18 2.57
C TYR A 104 6.58 -4.71 1.37
N VAL A 105 5.38 -4.16 1.19
CA VAL A 105 4.49 -4.41 0.06
C VAL A 105 4.42 -3.16 -0.79
N GLU A 106 4.58 -3.33 -2.09
CA GLU A 106 4.38 -2.28 -3.08
C GLU A 106 3.11 -2.59 -3.87
N CYS A 107 2.17 -1.65 -3.94
CA CYS A 107 0.97 -1.74 -4.76
C CYS A 107 1.06 -0.77 -5.93
N VAL A 108 0.98 -1.29 -7.14
CA VAL A 108 0.99 -0.50 -8.37
C VAL A 108 -0.45 -0.30 -8.84
N GLU A 109 -1.00 0.91 -8.72
CA GLU A 109 -2.37 1.18 -9.17
C GLU A 109 -2.46 1.13 -10.70
N ASN A 110 -3.48 0.42 -11.19
CA ASN A 110 -3.75 0.29 -12.62
C ASN A 110 -4.54 1.50 -13.10
N VAL A 111 -3.86 2.61 -13.36
CA VAL A 111 -4.53 3.78 -13.93
C VAL A 111 -4.63 3.61 -15.44
N LYS A 112 -5.82 3.22 -15.91
CA LYS A 112 -6.11 3.12 -17.35
C LYS A 112 -6.06 4.48 -18.07
N LYS A 113 -6.19 5.58 -17.32
CA LYS A 113 -6.12 6.95 -17.83
C LYS A 113 -4.87 7.61 -17.24
N VAL A 114 -4.13 8.34 -18.08
CA VAL A 114 -2.95 9.08 -17.60
C VAL A 114 -3.41 10.10 -16.55
N VAL A 115 -2.81 10.05 -15.38
CA VAL A 115 -3.09 10.95 -14.25
C VAL A 115 -2.47 12.30 -14.57
N ASN A 116 -3.21 13.17 -15.25
CA ASN A 116 -2.67 14.44 -15.75
C ASN A 116 -3.15 15.64 -14.93
N LYS A 117 -4.13 15.43 -14.06
CA LYS A 117 -4.77 16.49 -13.28
C LYS A 117 -4.45 16.29 -11.79
N PRO A 118 -4.09 17.35 -11.05
CA PRO A 118 -3.85 17.27 -9.61
C PRO A 118 -5.02 16.65 -8.82
N GLY A 119 -6.26 16.80 -9.30
CA GLY A 119 -7.44 16.21 -8.68
C GLY A 119 -7.51 14.68 -8.76
N ASP A 120 -6.92 14.08 -9.81
CA ASP A 120 -6.91 12.63 -9.99
C ASP A 120 -5.94 11.97 -9.01
N VAL A 121 -4.76 12.58 -8.80
CA VAL A 121 -3.79 12.16 -7.77
C VAL A 121 -4.45 12.16 -6.40
N ARG A 122 -5.10 13.28 -6.04
CA ARG A 122 -5.76 13.44 -4.73
C ARG A 122 -6.84 12.39 -4.47
N TRP A 123 -7.57 11.97 -5.50
CA TRP A 123 -8.55 10.89 -5.35
C TRP A 123 -7.88 9.56 -5.00
N TRP A 124 -6.77 9.22 -5.67
CA TRP A 124 -6.00 8.00 -5.37
C TRP A 124 -5.38 8.03 -3.98
N GLU A 125 -4.81 9.17 -3.58
CA GLU A 125 -4.30 9.39 -2.20
C GLU A 125 -5.41 9.12 -1.18
N GLN A 126 -6.58 9.76 -1.32
CA GLN A 126 -7.71 9.58 -0.42
C GLN A 126 -8.23 8.14 -0.40
N ALA A 127 -8.34 7.51 -1.57
CA ALA A 127 -8.78 6.13 -1.68
C ALA A 127 -7.79 5.17 -0.97
N PHE A 128 -6.49 5.40 -1.12
CA PHE A 128 -5.45 4.68 -0.40
C PHE A 128 -5.58 4.90 1.12
N CYS A 129 -5.70 6.16 1.57
CA CYS A 129 -5.83 6.49 2.99
C CYS A 129 -7.05 5.80 3.65
N LYS A 130 -8.15 5.73 2.91
CA LYS A 130 -9.38 5.04 3.32
C LYS A 130 -9.15 3.55 3.46
N ARG A 131 -8.54 2.88 2.46
CA ARG A 131 -8.19 1.45 2.53
C ARG A 131 -7.29 1.14 3.73
N CYS A 132 -6.28 1.96 3.98
CA CYS A 132 -5.38 1.80 5.12
C CYS A 132 -6.14 1.88 6.45
N SER A 133 -6.95 2.93 6.63
CA SER A 133 -7.75 3.13 7.83
C SER A 133 -8.78 2.02 8.05
N GLU A 134 -9.47 1.58 7.00
CA GLU A 134 -10.47 0.51 7.06
C GLU A 134 -9.86 -0.86 7.36
N ALA A 135 -8.62 -1.08 6.93
CA ALA A 135 -7.83 -2.25 7.30
C ALA A 135 -7.36 -2.22 8.77
N GLY A 136 -7.41 -1.07 9.44
CA GLY A 136 -6.89 -0.87 10.79
C GLY A 136 -5.40 -0.52 10.83
N GLY A 137 -4.87 0.06 9.75
CA GLY A 137 -3.53 0.61 9.68
C GLY A 137 -3.45 2.09 10.02
N GLU A 138 -2.22 2.60 10.05
CA GLU A 138 -1.88 4.00 10.26
C GLU A 138 -1.31 4.59 8.96
N ASN A 139 -1.88 5.70 8.51
CA ASN A 139 -1.40 6.40 7.32
C ASN A 139 -0.12 7.17 7.65
N ALA A 140 0.83 7.18 6.72
CA ALA A 140 2.01 8.03 6.82
C ALA A 140 1.60 9.52 6.71
N GLU A 141 2.14 10.34 7.61
CA GLU A 141 1.78 11.77 7.74
C GLU A 141 2.18 12.61 6.52
N GLU A 142 3.16 12.13 5.75
CA GLU A 142 3.68 12.79 4.55
C GLU A 142 2.71 12.79 3.37
N HIS A 143 1.76 11.86 3.36
CA HIS A 143 0.70 11.82 2.37
C HIS A 143 -0.53 12.53 2.92
N GLY A 144 -1.25 13.28 2.07
CA GLY A 144 -2.36 14.18 2.42
C GLY A 144 -3.62 13.52 3.01
N CYS A 145 -3.47 12.47 3.82
CA CYS A 145 -4.48 11.80 4.62
C CYS A 145 -4.97 12.70 5.76
N SER A 146 -5.48 13.89 5.44
CA SER A 146 -6.11 14.79 6.39
C SER A 146 -7.44 14.18 6.86
N GLY A 147 -7.39 13.37 7.91
CA GLY A 147 -8.49 13.17 8.84
C GLY A 147 -9.76 12.52 8.30
N SER A 148 -9.70 11.47 7.49
CA SER A 148 -10.79 10.49 7.45
C SER A 148 -10.73 9.62 8.73
N LYS A 149 -10.95 10.23 9.90
CA LYS A 149 -11.27 9.46 11.11
C LYS A 149 -12.64 8.83 10.89
N GLY A 150 -12.65 7.62 10.32
CA GLY A 150 -13.75 6.65 10.38
C GLY A 150 -15.16 7.23 10.43
N GLY A 151 -15.55 8.00 9.41
CA GLY A 151 -16.96 8.24 9.16
C GLY A 151 -17.55 6.97 8.56
N LYS A 152 -18.31 6.21 9.33
CA LYS A 152 -19.29 5.26 8.77
C LYS A 152 -20.23 6.08 7.88
N GLU A 153 -19.94 6.15 6.59
CA GLU A 153 -20.85 6.72 5.61
C GLU A 153 -21.90 5.64 5.33
N GLY A 154 -22.99 5.71 6.10
CA GLY A 154 -24.20 4.96 5.84
C GLY A 154 -24.67 5.31 4.44
N GLY A 155 -24.77 4.31 3.58
CA GLY A 155 -25.35 4.45 2.27
C GLY A 155 -26.74 5.08 2.36
N LYS A 156 -26.96 6.11 1.57
CA LYS A 156 -28.28 6.42 1.04
C LYS A 156 -28.09 6.72 -0.44
N GLY A 157 -28.42 5.72 -1.25
CA GLY A 157 -28.55 5.89 -2.69
C GLY A 157 -29.55 7.01 -2.96
N VAL A 158 -29.13 7.98 -3.75
CA VAL A 158 -30.05 8.88 -4.43
C VAL A 158 -30.28 8.25 -5.80
N GLU A 159 -31.38 7.52 -5.92
CA GLU A 159 -32.01 7.28 -7.21
C GLU A 159 -32.54 8.63 -7.70
N ASP A 160 -31.84 9.24 -8.65
CA ASP A 160 -32.34 10.38 -9.41
C ASP A 160 -32.94 9.83 -10.71
N GLY A 161 -34.26 9.61 -10.68
CA GLY A 161 -35.07 9.21 -11.81
C GLY A 161 -36.22 10.20 -11.99
N SER A 162 -35.90 11.44 -12.37
CA SER A 162 -36.91 12.41 -12.83
C SER A 162 -37.03 12.32 -14.35
N GLU A 163 -37.94 11.45 -14.80
CA GLU A 163 -38.42 11.41 -16.19
C GLU A 163 -39.40 12.57 -16.39
N GLY A 164 -38.90 13.68 -16.94
CA GLY A 164 -39.70 14.81 -17.37
C GLY A 164 -40.02 14.71 -18.86
N THR A 165 -41.29 14.48 -19.18
CA THR A 165 -41.88 14.66 -20.52
C THR A 165 -41.88 16.14 -20.92
N PRO A 166 -41.51 16.47 -22.17
CA PRO A 166 -42.39 17.28 -23.03
C PRO A 166 -42.27 16.82 -24.52
N VAL A 167 -43.23 16.91 -25.45
CA VAL A 167 -44.45 17.70 -25.68
C VAL A 167 -45.46 16.80 -26.40
#